data_AF-A0A183UZB2-F1
#
_entry.id   AF-A0A183UZB2-F1
#
_cell.length_a   1.000
_cell.length_b   1.000
_cell.length_c   1.000
_cell.angle_alpha   90.00
_cell.angle_beta   90.00
_cell.angle_gamma   90.00
#
_symmetry.space_group_name_H-M   'P 1'
#
loop_
_entity.id
_entity.type
_entity.pdbx_description
1 polymer ?
#
loop_
_entity_poly.entity_id
_entity_poly.type
_entity_poly.pdbx_seq_one_letter_code
_entity_poly.pdbx_strand_id
1 'polypeptide(L)'
;MIFSLIFLCAVGTAAAFRTQSAGVRGILLCGDKPLVGARVKLWDDDSGPDLDDLLQEGTTNAQGYFELSGHTSELSTIDPVLKIYHDCDDGIMPCQRKVAFEIPDSYVNSGEKVTKFFDIGTINMQIIFEKESRDCLNRA
;
A
#
# COMPACT_ATOMS: atom_id res chain seq x y z
N MET A 1 -4.79 54.07 36.97
CA MET A 1 -5.77 53.32 36.13
C MET A 1 -5.43 53.65 34.69
N ILE A 2 -4.80 52.79 33.92
CA ILE A 2 -5.43 51.62 33.28
C ILE A 2 -4.31 50.64 32.88
N PHE A 3 -4.46 49.38 33.30
CA PHE A 3 -3.59 48.26 32.94
C PHE A 3 -3.72 48.00 31.43
N SER A 4 -2.62 48.09 30.68
CA SER A 4 -2.54 47.62 29.30
C SER A 4 -2.47 46.09 29.31
N LEU A 5 -3.60 45.44 29.03
CA LEU A 5 -3.69 44.00 28.80
C LEU A 5 -3.11 43.69 27.41
N ILE A 6 -1.84 43.29 27.39
CA ILE A 6 -1.23 42.64 26.22
C ILE A 6 -1.85 41.24 26.14
N PHE A 7 -2.88 41.08 25.30
CA PHE A 7 -3.46 39.78 24.98
C PHE A 7 -2.55 39.11 23.95
N LEU A 8 -1.57 38.35 24.42
CA LEU A 8 -0.72 37.52 23.57
C LEU A 8 -1.57 36.35 23.07
N CYS A 9 -2.22 36.51 21.91
CA CYS A 9 -2.82 35.40 21.18
C CYS A 9 -1.68 34.45 20.76
N ALA A 10 -1.41 33.44 21.57
CA ALA A 10 -0.67 32.27 21.13
C ALA A 10 -1.55 31.52 20.12
N VAL A 11 -1.41 31.86 18.84
CA VAL A 11 -1.98 31.06 17.75
C VAL A 11 -1.17 29.77 17.72
N GLY A 12 -1.63 28.76 18.44
CA GLY A 12 -1.09 27.42 18.32
C GLY A 12 -1.39 26.90 16.92
N THR A 13 -0.36 26.62 16.13
CA THR A 13 -0.51 25.87 14.89
C THR A 13 -0.91 24.45 15.24
N ALA A 14 -2.21 24.13 15.19
CA ALA A 14 -2.66 22.75 15.26
C ALA A 14 -2.20 22.05 13.98
N ALA A 15 -1.33 21.04 14.12
CA ALA A 15 -1.02 20.15 13.01
C ALA A 15 -2.29 19.36 12.69
N ALA A 16 -2.86 19.58 11.50
CA ALA A 16 -4.06 18.89 11.06
C ALA A 16 -3.65 17.65 10.25
N PHE A 17 -4.14 16.49 10.67
CA PHE A 17 -4.06 15.26 9.89
C PHE A 17 -4.74 15.49 8.52
N ARG A 18 -4.10 15.00 7.46
CA ARG A 18 -4.60 15.09 6.08
C ARG A 18 -5.04 13.70 5.66
N THR A 19 -6.31 13.59 5.28
CA THR A 19 -6.81 12.37 4.66
C THR A 19 -6.24 12.23 3.26
N GLN A 20 -5.63 11.08 2.99
CA GLN A 20 -4.95 10.75 1.74
C GLN A 20 -5.36 9.36 1.30
N SER A 21 -5.33 9.10 -0.01
CA SER A 21 -5.68 7.79 -0.57
C SER A 21 -4.71 7.36 -1.66
N ALA A 22 -4.51 6.05 -1.74
CA ALA A 22 -3.71 5.39 -2.76
C ALA A 22 -4.51 4.22 -3.36
N GLY A 23 -4.26 3.95 -4.64
CA GLY A 23 -4.84 2.80 -5.31
C GLY A 23 -3.91 2.23 -6.36
N VAL A 24 -3.94 0.92 -6.51
CA VAL A 24 -3.06 0.16 -7.39
C VAL A 24 -3.83 -0.96 -8.08
N ARG A 25 -3.48 -1.24 -9.32
CA ARG A 25 -4.06 -2.33 -10.10
C ARG A 25 -3.04 -2.96 -11.04
N GLY A 26 -3.34 -4.18 -11.49
CA GLY A 26 -2.50 -4.89 -12.46
C GLY A 26 -2.97 -6.30 -12.74
N ILE A 27 -2.17 -7.05 -13.48
CA ILE A 27 -2.38 -8.46 -13.82
C ILE A 27 -1.14 -9.26 -13.40
N LEU A 28 -1.34 -10.35 -12.67
CA LEU A 28 -0.28 -11.29 -12.32
C LEU A 28 -0.36 -12.55 -13.17
N LEU A 29 0.79 -12.98 -13.68
CA LEU A 29 0.97 -14.22 -14.42
C LEU A 29 1.92 -15.16 -13.67
N CYS A 30 1.77 -16.45 -13.92
CA CYS A 30 2.76 -17.47 -13.58
C CYS A 30 3.07 -18.25 -14.86
N GLY A 31 4.17 -17.89 -15.52
CA GLY A 31 4.43 -18.35 -16.87
C GLY A 31 3.46 -17.75 -17.88
N ASP A 32 2.83 -18.60 -18.66
CA ASP A 32 1.86 -18.25 -19.71
C ASP A 32 0.42 -18.16 -19.19
N LYS A 33 0.19 -18.41 -17.90
CA LYS A 33 -1.14 -18.47 -17.29
C LYS A 33 -1.38 -17.32 -16.32
N PRO A 34 -2.64 -16.85 -16.19
CA PRO A 34 -3.02 -15.99 -15.09
C PRO A 34 -2.72 -16.63 -13.74
N LEU A 35 -2.11 -15.86 -12.84
CA LEU A 35 -1.91 -16.29 -11.46
C LEU A 35 -3.19 -15.97 -10.68
N VAL A 36 -4.06 -16.98 -10.55
CA VAL A 36 -5.37 -16.87 -9.89
C VAL A 36 -5.23 -17.08 -8.38
N GLY A 37 -5.93 -16.28 -7.58
CA GLY A 37 -6.00 -16.44 -6.14
C GLY A 37 -4.74 -16.00 -5.37
N ALA A 38 -3.78 -15.33 -6.02
CA ALA A 38 -2.66 -14.72 -5.32
C ALA A 38 -3.17 -13.58 -4.42
N ARG A 39 -2.67 -13.51 -3.19
CA ARG A 39 -3.07 -12.48 -2.23
C ARG A 39 -2.27 -11.21 -2.50
N VAL A 40 -2.95 -10.09 -2.47
CA VAL A 40 -2.38 -8.76 -2.64
C VAL A 40 -2.82 -7.87 -1.49
N LYS A 41 -1.91 -7.05 -0.97
CA LYS A 41 -2.19 -6.11 0.12
C LYS A 41 -1.61 -4.74 -0.23
N LEU A 42 -2.39 -3.70 -0.01
CA LEU A 42 -1.97 -2.32 -0.08
C LEU A 42 -1.78 -1.84 1.36
N TRP A 43 -0.56 -1.38 1.67
CA TRP A 43 -0.17 -0.88 2.98
C TRP A 43 0.26 0.58 2.86
N ASP A 44 0.10 1.32 3.95
CA ASP A 44 0.99 2.40 4.32
C ASP A 44 2.19 1.79 5.06
N ASP A 45 3.41 1.96 4.54
CA ASP A 45 4.64 1.46 5.17
C ASP A 45 5.47 2.67 5.60
N ASP A 46 5.02 3.33 6.66
CA ASP A 46 5.60 4.58 7.14
C ASP A 46 7.02 4.36 7.67
N SER A 47 7.94 5.23 7.25
CA SER A 47 9.26 5.33 7.90
C SER A 47 9.26 6.18 9.19
N GLY A 48 8.07 6.60 9.66
CA GLY A 48 7.83 7.61 10.70
C GLY A 48 7.40 7.07 12.08
N PRO A 49 6.84 7.92 12.97
CA PRO A 49 6.33 7.52 14.28
C PRO A 49 4.94 6.87 14.24
N ASP A 50 4.29 6.89 13.09
CA ASP A 50 2.96 6.32 12.85
C ASP A 50 3.07 4.80 12.58
N LEU A 51 1.98 4.07 12.75
CA LEU A 51 1.97 2.59 12.67
C LEU A 51 1.61 2.17 11.24
N ASP A 52 2.31 1.18 10.68
CA ASP A 52 1.98 0.61 9.36
C ASP A 52 0.50 0.22 9.26
N ASP A 53 -0.23 0.88 8.37
CA ASP A 53 -1.68 0.72 8.21
C ASP A 53 -2.00 -0.19 7.00
N LEU A 54 -2.78 -1.25 7.23
CA LEU A 54 -3.35 -2.04 6.14
C LEU A 54 -4.50 -1.27 5.50
N LEU A 55 -4.27 -0.71 4.32
CA LEU A 55 -5.28 0.06 3.58
C LEU A 55 -6.33 -0.85 2.95
N GLN A 56 -5.91 -1.93 2.27
CA GLN A 56 -6.82 -2.93 1.71
C GLN A 56 -6.10 -4.27 1.45
N GLU A 57 -6.81 -5.39 1.56
CA GLU A 57 -6.38 -6.66 0.97
C GLU A 57 -7.37 -7.19 -0.08
N GLY A 58 -6.87 -8.05 -0.96
CA GLY A 58 -7.67 -8.76 -1.95
C GLY A 58 -6.94 -9.95 -2.54
N THR A 59 -7.58 -10.59 -3.51
CA THR A 59 -7.02 -11.71 -4.28
C THR A 59 -7.18 -11.50 -5.76
N THR A 60 -6.22 -11.99 -6.56
CA THR A 60 -6.33 -11.95 -8.02
C THR A 60 -7.48 -12.80 -8.52
N ASN A 61 -8.22 -12.30 -9.50
CA ASN A 61 -9.36 -12.99 -10.10
C ASN A 61 -8.95 -14.05 -11.13
N ALA A 62 -9.92 -14.61 -11.86
CA ALA A 62 -9.70 -15.67 -12.86
C ALA A 62 -8.79 -15.24 -14.05
N GLN A 63 -8.64 -13.93 -14.26
CA GLN A 63 -7.77 -13.32 -15.27
C GLN A 63 -6.43 -12.88 -14.66
N GLY A 64 -6.17 -13.18 -13.38
CA GLY A 64 -4.98 -12.72 -12.66
C GLY A 64 -5.03 -11.24 -12.30
N TYR A 65 -6.15 -10.56 -12.54
CA TYR A 65 -6.33 -9.14 -12.30
C TYR A 65 -6.59 -8.85 -10.82
N PHE A 66 -6.05 -7.73 -10.33
CA PHE A 66 -6.37 -7.16 -9.03
C PHE A 66 -6.50 -5.63 -9.13
N GLU A 67 -7.26 -5.06 -8.21
CA GLU A 67 -7.37 -3.62 -7.97
C GLU A 67 -7.62 -3.41 -6.46
N LEU A 68 -6.80 -2.57 -5.85
CA LEU A 68 -6.88 -2.20 -4.43
C LEU A 68 -6.90 -0.68 -4.32
N SER A 69 -7.61 -0.17 -3.32
CA SER A 69 -7.67 1.24 -2.97
C SER A 69 -8.00 1.42 -1.49
N GLY A 70 -7.30 2.30 -0.80
CA GLY A 70 -7.65 2.65 0.56
C GLY A 70 -7.18 4.05 0.92
N HIS A 71 -7.47 4.46 2.14
CA HIS A 71 -7.15 5.79 2.65
C HIS A 71 -6.84 5.73 4.13
N THR A 72 -6.01 6.65 4.59
CA THR A 72 -5.76 6.92 6.00
C THR A 72 -5.60 8.43 6.21
N SER A 73 -5.49 8.87 7.46
CA SER A 73 -5.32 10.28 7.82
C SER A 73 -4.06 10.45 8.66
N GLU A 74 -3.06 11.09 8.07
CA GLU A 74 -1.71 11.22 8.62
C GLU A 74 -1.19 12.65 8.53
N LEU A 75 -0.14 12.96 9.28
CA LEU A 75 0.54 14.25 9.21
C LEU A 75 1.44 14.34 7.97
N SER A 76 2.22 13.28 7.71
CA SER A 76 3.08 13.11 6.53
C SER A 76 2.29 12.77 5.27
N THR A 77 2.99 12.70 4.14
CA THR A 77 2.48 12.00 2.96
C THR A 77 2.54 10.51 3.25
N ILE A 78 1.49 9.77 2.89
CA ILE A 78 1.46 8.30 3.00
C ILE A 78 2.51 7.66 2.08
N ASP A 79 3.07 6.52 2.48
CA ASP A 79 4.09 5.73 1.78
C ASP A 79 3.48 4.40 1.27
N PRO A 80 2.65 4.43 0.20
CA PRO A 80 1.89 3.25 -0.22
C PRO A 80 2.77 2.13 -0.80
N VAL A 81 2.61 0.91 -0.29
CA VAL A 81 3.33 -0.30 -0.73
C VAL A 81 2.36 -1.41 -1.11
N LEU A 82 2.47 -1.90 -2.34
CA LEU A 82 1.82 -3.14 -2.79
C LEU A 82 2.66 -4.35 -2.38
N LYS A 83 2.11 -5.23 -1.55
CA LYS A 83 2.71 -6.51 -1.14
C LYS A 83 1.95 -7.66 -1.82
N ILE A 84 2.66 -8.48 -2.59
CA ILE A 84 2.10 -9.62 -3.34
C ILE A 84 2.61 -10.92 -2.72
N TYR A 85 1.71 -11.87 -2.49
CA TYR A 85 1.99 -13.17 -1.89
C TYR A 85 1.55 -14.28 -2.85
N HIS A 86 2.47 -15.18 -3.20
CA HIS A 86 2.20 -16.21 -4.21
C HIS A 86 3.07 -17.46 -4.04
N ASP A 87 2.64 -18.53 -4.71
CA ASP A 87 3.36 -19.82 -4.75
C ASP A 87 3.77 -20.21 -6.19
N CYS A 88 3.82 -19.22 -7.10
CA CYS A 88 4.30 -19.43 -8.47
C CYS A 88 5.73 -20.02 -8.47
N ASP A 89 5.89 -21.18 -9.11
CA ASP A 89 7.11 -22.00 -9.14
C ASP A 89 7.71 -22.30 -7.76
N ASP A 90 6.89 -22.34 -6.71
CA ASP A 90 7.36 -22.49 -5.32
C ASP A 90 7.30 -23.92 -4.76
N GLY A 91 6.70 -24.86 -5.53
CA GLY A 91 6.63 -26.27 -5.17
C GLY A 91 5.84 -26.55 -3.88
N ILE A 92 6.36 -27.43 -3.01
CA ILE A 92 5.78 -27.73 -1.68
C ILE A 92 6.66 -27.08 -0.60
N MET A 93 6.92 -25.78 -0.73
CA MET A 93 7.63 -25.05 0.30
C MET A 93 6.65 -24.48 1.34
N PRO A 94 7.00 -24.51 2.64
CA PRO A 94 6.20 -23.81 3.64
C PRO A 94 6.32 -22.30 3.40
N CYS A 95 5.25 -21.54 3.63
CA CYS A 95 5.22 -20.06 3.49
C CYS A 95 5.20 -19.60 2.03
N GLN A 96 4.55 -18.46 1.78
CA GLN A 96 4.43 -17.93 0.43
C GLN A 96 5.59 -17.00 0.09
N ARG A 97 5.99 -16.98 -1.19
CA ARG A 97 6.88 -15.94 -1.72
C ARG A 97 6.19 -14.58 -1.57
N LYS A 98 6.93 -13.57 -1.12
CA LYS A 98 6.45 -12.21 -0.87
C LYS A 98 7.32 -11.20 -1.57
N VAL A 99 6.71 -10.38 -2.42
CA VAL A 99 7.36 -9.25 -3.12
C VAL A 99 6.66 -7.96 -2.72
N ALA A 100 7.41 -6.86 -2.66
CA ALA A 100 6.90 -5.53 -2.33
C ALA A 100 7.25 -4.52 -3.42
N PHE A 101 6.29 -3.69 -3.80
CA PHE A 101 6.45 -2.59 -4.74
C PHE A 101 6.00 -1.29 -4.09
N GLU A 102 6.93 -0.36 -3.98
CA GLU A 102 6.65 1.02 -3.58
C GLU A 102 5.86 1.71 -4.70
N ILE A 103 4.74 2.34 -4.34
CA ILE A 103 3.93 3.13 -5.25
C ILE A 103 4.39 4.58 -5.16
N PRO A 104 4.77 5.24 -6.27
CA PRO A 104 5.31 6.59 -6.20
C PRO A 104 4.32 7.61 -5.63
N ASP A 105 4.78 8.54 -4.80
CA ASP A 105 3.97 9.58 -4.14
C ASP A 105 3.11 10.40 -5.11
N SER A 106 3.54 10.51 -6.38
CA SER A 106 2.76 11.14 -7.44
C SER A 106 1.41 10.44 -7.77
N TYR A 107 1.14 9.30 -7.15
CA TYR A 107 -0.12 8.56 -7.19
C TYR A 107 -0.91 8.63 -5.87
N VAL A 108 -0.40 9.33 -4.86
CA VAL A 108 -1.16 9.68 -3.66
C VAL A 108 -2.15 10.80 -3.98
N ASN A 109 -3.37 10.63 -3.50
CA ASN A 109 -4.51 11.50 -3.76
C ASN A 109 -4.91 12.19 -2.47
N SER A 110 -5.43 13.41 -2.55
CA SER A 110 -6.04 14.08 -1.40
C SER A 110 -7.48 13.59 -1.20
N GLY A 111 -7.84 13.30 0.05
CA GLY A 111 -9.14 12.77 0.43
C GLY A 111 -9.26 11.25 0.30
N GLU A 112 -10.43 10.73 0.66
CA GLU A 112 -10.69 9.28 0.77
C GLU A 112 -10.77 8.55 -0.57
N LYS A 113 -11.03 9.27 -1.67
CA LYS A 113 -11.28 8.68 -2.98
C LYS A 113 -10.04 8.76 -3.85
N VAL A 114 -9.60 7.60 -4.33
CA VAL A 114 -8.55 7.50 -5.33
C VAL A 114 -9.03 8.09 -6.65
N THR A 115 -8.33 9.12 -7.13
CA THR A 115 -8.58 9.74 -8.44
C THR A 115 -7.59 9.23 -9.50
N LYS A 116 -6.42 8.79 -9.08
CA LYS A 116 -5.34 8.29 -9.93
C LYS A 116 -4.84 6.96 -9.38
N PHE A 117 -5.12 5.88 -10.10
CA PHE A 117 -4.59 4.56 -9.79
C PHE A 117 -3.18 4.39 -10.38
N PHE A 118 -2.30 3.76 -9.61
CA PHE A 118 -1.03 3.24 -10.12
C PHE A 118 -1.29 1.92 -10.86
N ASP A 119 -1.07 1.91 -12.16
CA ASP A 119 -1.19 0.70 -12.98
C ASP A 119 0.18 0.06 -13.13
N ILE A 120 0.40 -1.06 -12.44
CA ILE A 120 1.69 -1.76 -12.47
C ILE A 120 1.84 -2.63 -13.73
N GLY A 121 0.80 -2.68 -14.59
CA GLY A 121 0.79 -3.46 -15.80
C GLY A 121 0.64 -4.96 -15.55
N THR A 122 1.35 -5.76 -16.35
CA THR A 122 1.35 -7.22 -16.25
C THR A 122 2.70 -7.73 -15.77
N ILE A 123 2.71 -8.46 -14.66
CA ILE A 123 3.94 -9.00 -14.05
C ILE A 123 3.88 -10.52 -14.10
N ASN A 124 4.94 -11.14 -14.63
CA ASN A 124 5.15 -12.58 -14.51
C ASN A 124 5.95 -12.88 -13.23
N MET A 125 5.31 -13.59 -12.29
CA MET A 125 5.83 -13.89 -10.96
C MET A 125 6.85 -15.05 -10.94
N GLN A 126 7.25 -15.56 -12.10
CA GLN A 126 8.45 -16.42 -12.23
C GLN A 126 9.76 -15.63 -12.07
N ILE A 127 9.70 -14.30 -12.20
CA ILE A 127 10.84 -13.43 -11.86
C ILE A 127 11.26 -13.68 -10.42
N ILE A 128 12.57 -13.74 -10.21
CA ILE A 128 13.17 -13.70 -8.88
C ILE A 128 13.52 -12.24 -8.59
N PHE A 129 12.84 -11.64 -7.62
CA PHE A 129 13.09 -10.24 -7.24
C PHE A 129 14.23 -10.19 -6.20
N GLU A 130 15.17 -9.27 -6.34
CA GLU A 130 16.33 -9.18 -5.42
C GLU A 130 15.93 -8.99 -3.94
N LYS A 131 14.81 -8.28 -3.70
CA LYS A 131 14.25 -8.04 -2.36
C LYS A 131 13.06 -8.96 -2.02
N GLU A 132 12.94 -10.09 -2.71
CA GLU A 132 11.90 -11.08 -2.39
C GLU A 132 12.14 -11.71 -1.01
N SER A 133 11.06 -11.92 -0.27
CA SER A 133 11.07 -12.54 1.05
C SER A 133 10.05 -13.68 1.11
N ARG A 134 9.90 -14.32 2.26
CA ARG A 134 8.89 -15.37 2.49
C ARG A 134 8.03 -15.01 3.69
N ASP A 135 6.71 -15.12 3.54
CA ASP A 135 5.76 -14.85 4.62
C ASP A 135 5.15 -16.13 5.19
N CYS A 136 5.52 -16.41 6.44
CA CYS A 136 5.12 -17.61 7.17
C CYS A 136 3.98 -17.39 8.16
N LEU A 137 3.66 -16.13 8.48
CA LEU A 137 2.80 -15.77 9.60
C LEU A 137 1.37 -15.49 9.13
N ASN A 138 1.20 -14.89 7.96
CA ASN A 138 -0.12 -14.73 7.36
C ASN A 138 -0.39 -15.89 6.40
N ARG A 139 -0.47 -17.12 6.92
CA ARG A 139 -0.99 -18.26 6.15
C ARG A 139 -2.51 -18.11 6.02
N ALA A 140 -3.03 -18.36 4.82
CA ALA A 140 -4.47 -18.51 4.62
C ALA A 140 -5.01 -19.69 5.44
#